data_AF-A0A8D0WND3-F1
#
_entry.id   AF-A0A8D0WND3-F1
#
_cell.length_a   1.000
_cell.length_b   1.000
_cell.length_c   1.000
_cell.angle_alpha   90.00
_cell.angle_beta   90.00
_cell.angle_gamma   90.00
#
_symmetry.space_group_name_H-M   'P 1'
#
loop_
_entity.id
_entity.type
_entity.pdbx_description
1 polymer ?
#
loop_
_entity_poly.entity_id
_entity_poly.type
_entity_poly.pdbx_seq_one_letter_code
_entity_poly.pdbx_strand_id
1 'polypeptide(L)'
;MLIKLTKIKDKEKILKAAREKKQVTYKGTPIRLLEDFSAETLQARREWHDILNVMKGKNLQPRLLYPARLSFRFEGEIKAFSDKQKLREFSNTKPALQQILKELL
;
A
#
# COMPACT_ATOMS: atom_id res chain seq x y z
N MET A 1 10.09 -22.03 -0.38
CA MET A 1 8.81 -22.73 -0.16
C MET A 1 7.69 -21.75 -0.44
N LEU A 2 6.76 -22.08 -1.32
CA LEU A 2 5.57 -21.28 -1.60
C LEU A 2 4.37 -21.94 -0.91
N ILE A 3 3.61 -21.16 -0.16
CA ILE A 3 2.43 -21.65 0.57
C ILE A 3 1.21 -20.92 0.01
N LYS A 4 0.30 -21.67 -0.60
CA LYS A 4 -0.97 -21.14 -1.12
C LYS A 4 -2.03 -21.27 -0.04
N LEU A 5 -2.53 -20.14 0.44
CA LEU A 5 -3.65 -20.08 1.38
C LEU A 5 -4.97 -19.98 0.60
N THR A 6 -6.01 -20.64 1.10
CA THR A 6 -7.35 -20.63 0.49
C THR A 6 -8.09 -19.32 0.73
N LYS A 7 -7.80 -18.63 1.83
CA LYS A 7 -8.45 -17.37 2.21
C LYS A 7 -7.43 -16.23 2.27
N ILE A 8 -7.71 -15.16 1.51
CA ILE A 8 -6.87 -13.94 1.49
C ILE A 8 -6.83 -13.27 2.88
N LYS A 9 -7.96 -13.28 3.61
CA LYS A 9 -8.02 -12.71 4.97
C LYS A 9 -7.02 -13.36 5.93
N ASP A 10 -6.79 -14.67 5.78
CA ASP A 10 -5.85 -15.39 6.64
C ASP A 10 -4.41 -15.07 6.26
N LYS A 11 -4.13 -14.93 4.95
CA LYS A 11 -2.83 -14.42 4.44
C LYS A 11 -2.51 -13.05 5.06
N GLU A 12 -3.45 -12.11 4.99
CA GLU A 12 -3.27 -10.75 5.54
C GLU A 12 -3.02 -10.77 7.05
N LYS A 13 -3.77 -11.58 7.82
CA LYS A 13 -3.59 -11.72 9.27
C LYS A 13 -2.22 -12.28 9.64
N ILE A 14 -1.78 -13.35 8.96
CA ILE A 14 -0.48 -13.98 9.23
C ILE A 14 0.67 -12.99 8.97
N LEU A 15 0.60 -12.28 7.84
CA LEU A 15 1.62 -11.28 7.50
C LEU A 15 1.62 -10.09 8.46
N LYS A 16 0.45 -9.66 8.92
CA LYS A 16 0.34 -8.60 9.93
C LYS A 16 0.97 -9.04 11.25
N ALA A 17 0.64 -10.23 11.75
CA ALA A 17 1.23 -10.78 12.97
C ALA A 17 2.76 -10.95 12.85
N ALA A 18 3.25 -11.37 11.68
CA ALA A 18 4.69 -11.49 11.42
C ALA A 18 5.41 -10.14 11.46
N ARG A 19 4.80 -9.08 10.91
CA ARG A 19 5.34 -7.69 10.95
C ARG A 19 5.36 -7.14 12.37
N GLU A 20 4.29 -7.36 13.14
CA GLU A 20 4.20 -6.93 14.54
C GLU A 20 5.24 -7.63 15.43
N LYS A 21 5.46 -8.94 15.21
CA LYS A 21 6.45 -9.72 15.95
C LYS A 21 7.90 -9.38 15.59
N LYS A 22 8.15 -8.76 14.43
CA LYS A 22 9.47 -8.40 13.84
C LYS A 22 10.40 -9.58 13.50
N GLN A 23 10.44 -10.62 14.35
CA GLN A 23 11.22 -11.84 14.14
C GLN A 23 10.32 -13.06 14.28
N VAL A 24 10.24 -13.86 13.22
CA VAL A 24 9.56 -15.15 13.21
C VAL A 24 10.63 -16.24 13.22
N THR A 25 10.49 -17.26 14.06
CA THR A 25 11.44 -18.37 14.17
C THR A 25 10.74 -19.70 13.92
N TYR A 26 11.40 -20.60 13.19
CA TYR A 26 10.96 -21.99 13.02
C TYR A 26 12.12 -22.91 13.44
N LYS A 27 11.86 -23.81 14.40
CA LYS A 27 12.89 -24.71 14.96
C LYS A 27 14.18 -23.98 15.37
N GLY A 28 14.04 -22.83 16.05
CA GLY A 28 15.17 -22.01 16.48
C GLY A 28 15.83 -21.16 15.39
N THR A 29 15.47 -21.33 14.11
CA THR A 29 16.04 -20.55 13.00
C THR A 29 15.15 -19.36 12.64
N PRO A 30 15.66 -18.13 12.53
CA PRO A 30 14.87 -16.98 12.09
C PRO A 30 14.47 -17.14 10.61
N ILE A 31 13.19 -16.91 10.32
CA ILE A 31 12.61 -16.98 8.99
C ILE A 31 11.94 -15.65 8.63
N ARG A 32 11.95 -15.32 7.34
CA ARG A 32 11.29 -14.13 6.79
C ARG A 32 10.07 -14.58 6.00
N LEU A 33 8.90 -14.09 6.36
CA LEU A 33 7.68 -14.28 5.58
C LEU A 33 7.52 -13.10 4.61
N LEU A 34 7.61 -13.40 3.31
CA LEU A 34 7.42 -12.42 2.25
C LEU A 34 6.16 -12.77 1.45
N GLU A 35 5.44 -11.74 1.00
CA GLU A 35 4.36 -11.92 0.05
C GLU A 35 4.92 -12.22 -1.33
N ASP A 36 4.43 -13.29 -1.94
CA ASP A 36 4.61 -13.53 -3.36
C ASP A 36 3.65 -12.63 -4.14
N PHE A 37 4.21 -11.61 -4.79
CA PHE A 37 3.51 -10.64 -5.63
C PHE A 37 4.02 -10.77 -7.07
N SER A 38 3.13 -10.56 -8.05
CA SER A 38 3.57 -10.43 -9.44
C SER A 38 4.51 -9.23 -9.60
N ALA A 39 5.36 -9.25 -10.63
CA ALA A 39 6.24 -8.14 -10.96
C ALA A 39 5.48 -6.82 -11.14
N GLU A 40 4.31 -6.86 -11.79
CA GLU A 40 3.41 -5.71 -11.95
C GLU A 40 2.93 -5.15 -10.61
N THR A 41 2.53 -6.03 -9.67
CA THR A 41 2.06 -5.60 -8.36
C THR A 41 3.19 -4.99 -7.53
N LEU A 42 4.40 -5.55 -7.63
CA LEU A 42 5.59 -5.00 -6.98
C LEU A 42 5.95 -3.62 -7.53
N GLN A 43 5.87 -3.44 -8.85
CA GLN A 43 6.14 -2.17 -9.50
C GLN A 43 5.12 -1.10 -9.07
N ALA A 44 3.82 -1.42 -9.13
CA ALA A 44 2.77 -0.52 -8.67
C ALA A 44 2.96 -0.12 -7.20
N ARG A 45 3.37 -1.05 -6.32
CA ARG A 45 3.66 -0.74 -4.92
C ARG A 45 4.85 0.21 -4.73
N ARG A 46 5.87 0.14 -5.59
CA ARG A 46 7.00 1.07 -5.57
C ARG A 46 6.56 2.46 -5.96
N GLU A 47 5.79 2.59 -7.04
CA GLU A 47 5.23 3.86 -7.49
C GLU A 47 4.34 4.51 -6.41
N TRP A 48 3.56 3.70 -5.70
CA TRP A 48 2.77 4.20 -4.56
C TRP A 48 3.62 4.66 -3.38
N HIS A 49 4.85 4.14 -3.22
CA HIS A 49 5.68 4.45 -2.06
C HIS A 49 6.08 5.92 -2.00
N ASP A 50 6.45 6.50 -3.13
CA ASP A 50 6.82 7.92 -3.21
C ASP A 50 5.62 8.83 -2.90
N ILE A 51 4.44 8.45 -3.41
CA ILE A 51 3.17 9.16 -3.17
C ILE A 51 2.76 9.08 -1.69
N LEU A 52 2.92 7.91 -1.05
CA LEU A 52 2.64 7.73 0.37
C LEU A 52 3.48 8.66 1.26
N ASN A 53 4.75 8.86 0.93
CA ASN A 53 5.65 9.69 1.74
C ASN A 53 5.24 11.17 1.70
N VAL A 54 4.88 11.69 0.52
CA VAL A 54 4.38 13.07 0.38
C VAL A 54 3.03 13.25 1.07
N MET A 55 2.10 12.30 0.90
CA MET A 55 0.77 12.36 1.53
C MET A 55 0.82 12.27 3.06
N LYS A 56 1.78 11.53 3.63
CA LYS A 56 2.00 11.48 5.10
C LYS A 56 2.36 12.85 5.66
N GLY A 57 3.16 13.65 4.95
CA GLY A 57 3.53 15.01 5.36
C GLY A 57 2.36 16.00 5.35
N LYS A 58 1.22 15.66 4.73
CA LYS A 58 0.03 16.53 4.60
C LYS A 58 -1.19 16.05 5.41
N ASN A 59 -1.00 15.15 6.38
CA ASN A 59 -2.05 14.63 7.26
C ASN A 59 -3.23 13.90 6.54
N LEU A 60 -3.01 13.41 5.32
CA LEU A 60 -4.05 12.68 4.54
C LEU A 60 -4.27 11.24 5.01
N GLN A 61 -3.51 10.78 6.00
CA GLN A 61 -3.55 9.42 6.58
C GLN A 61 -3.55 8.32 5.51
N PRO A 62 -2.57 8.32 4.59
CA PRO A 62 -2.61 7.42 3.46
C PRO A 62 -2.31 5.98 3.88
N ARG A 63 -2.97 5.01 3.24
CA ARG A 63 -2.86 3.57 3.48
C ARG A 63 -2.70 2.84 2.15
N LEU A 64 -1.82 1.84 2.12
CA LEU A 64 -1.67 0.95 0.97
C LEU A 64 -2.45 -0.34 1.23
N LEU A 65 -3.51 -0.56 0.48
CA LEU A 65 -4.37 -1.74 0.54
C LEU A 65 -3.89 -2.81 -0.43
N TYR A 66 -4.22 -4.07 -0.12
CA TYR A 66 -3.97 -5.20 -1.01
C TYR A 66 -4.82 -5.12 -2.29
N PRO A 67 -4.29 -5.51 -3.47
CA PRO A 67 -2.90 -5.90 -3.74
C PRO A 67 -1.95 -4.71 -3.98
N ALA A 68 -2.43 -3.58 -4.53
CA ALA A 68 -1.66 -2.35 -4.71
C ALA A 68 -2.61 -1.14 -4.89
N ARG A 69 -3.46 -0.87 -3.89
CA ARG A 69 -4.42 0.25 -3.96
C ARG A 69 -4.06 1.31 -2.94
N LEU A 70 -3.90 2.56 -3.38
CA LEU A 70 -3.69 3.70 -2.49
C LEU A 70 -5.05 4.17 -1.95
N SER A 71 -5.19 4.28 -0.63
CA SER A 71 -6.33 4.96 -0.01
C SER A 71 -5.88 6.07 0.91
N PHE A 72 -6.69 7.12 1.02
CA PHE A 72 -6.43 8.26 1.90
C PHE A 72 -7.74 8.95 2.25
N ARG A 73 -7.73 9.73 3.34
CA ARG A 73 -8.86 10.56 3.72
C ARG A 73 -8.70 11.95 3.09
N PHE A 74 -9.72 12.40 2.37
CA PHE A 74 -9.76 13.73 1.76
C PHE A 74 -11.18 14.29 1.86
N GLU A 75 -11.31 15.53 2.32
CA GLU A 75 -12.62 16.20 2.50
C GLU A 75 -13.64 15.37 3.32
N GLY A 76 -13.16 14.58 4.30
CA GLY A 76 -14.02 13.73 5.14
C GLY A 76 -14.34 12.35 4.56
N GLU A 77 -14.05 12.11 3.28
CA GLU A 77 -14.30 10.83 2.61
C GLU A 77 -13.02 10.00 2.47
N ILE A 78 -13.15 8.66 2.53
CA ILE A 78 -12.05 7.75 2.21
C ILE A 78 -12.11 7.47 0.71
N LYS A 79 -11.08 7.90 -0.03
CA LYS A 79 -10.93 7.58 -1.45
C LYS A 79 -9.91 6.47 -1.61
N ALA A 80 -10.10 5.60 -2.61
CA ALA A 80 -9.20 4.49 -2.90
C ALA A 80 -9.00 4.32 -4.40
N PHE A 81 -7.74 4.27 -4.84
CA PHE A 81 -7.33 4.22 -6.23
C PHE A 81 -6.46 2.99 -6.47
N SER A 82 -6.74 2.25 -7.55
CA SER A 82 -5.90 1.16 -8.04
C SER A 82 -4.79 1.64 -8.97
N ASP A 83 -5.05 2.72 -9.71
CA ASP A 83 -4.22 3.17 -10.83
C ASP A 83 -3.75 4.61 -10.62
N LYS A 84 -2.49 4.88 -10.95
CA LYS A 84 -1.89 6.22 -10.87
C LYS A 84 -2.63 7.23 -11.76
N GLN A 85 -3.09 6.81 -12.94
CA GLN A 85 -3.83 7.68 -13.85
C GLN A 85 -5.15 8.17 -13.26
N LYS A 86 -5.93 7.29 -12.62
CA LYS A 86 -7.19 7.69 -11.96
C LYS A 86 -6.94 8.66 -10.80
N LEU A 87 -5.83 8.49 -10.08
CA LEU A 87 -5.42 9.47 -9.06
C LEU A 87 -5.08 10.82 -9.70
N ARG A 88 -4.41 10.83 -10.86
CA ARG A 88 -4.08 12.06 -11.60
C ARG A 88 -5.33 12.79 -12.07
N GLU A 89 -6.28 12.08 -12.68
CA GLU A 89 -7.57 12.63 -13.09
C GLU A 89 -8.33 13.23 -11.90
N PHE A 90 -8.39 12.51 -10.77
CA PHE A 90 -9.00 13.02 -9.54
C PHE A 90 -8.26 14.27 -9.02
N SER A 91 -6.94 14.24 -9.00
CA SER A 91 -6.11 15.37 -8.55
C SER A 91 -6.33 16.61 -9.40
N ASN A 92 -6.53 16.49 -10.71
CA ASN A 92 -6.78 17.63 -11.62
C ASN A 92 -8.12 18.32 -11.33
N THR A 93 -9.11 17.61 -10.78
CA THR A 93 -10.39 18.21 -10.38
C THR A 93 -10.35 18.90 -9.01
N LYS A 94 -9.26 18.72 -8.25
CA LYS A 94 -9.13 19.18 -6.86
C LYS A 94 -7.84 19.99 -6.68
N PRO A 95 -7.89 21.33 -6.72
CA PRO A 95 -6.71 22.20 -6.67
C PRO A 95 -5.78 21.91 -5.48
N ALA A 96 -6.35 21.63 -4.30
CA ALA A 96 -5.58 21.31 -3.11
C ALA A 96 -4.76 20.01 -3.24
N LEU A 97 -5.32 18.97 -3.88
CA LEU A 97 -4.60 17.73 -4.16
C LEU A 97 -3.58 17.90 -5.28
N GLN A 98 -3.94 18.65 -6.32
CA GLN A 98 -3.03 18.97 -7.41
C GLN A 98 -1.75 19.64 -6.91
N GLN A 99 -1.88 20.62 -6.01
CA GLN A 99 -0.72 21.32 -5.44
C GLN A 99 0.20 20.39 -4.63
N ILE A 100 -0.38 19.38 -3.96
CA ILE A 100 0.37 18.42 -3.15
C ILE A 100 1.09 17.38 -4.01
N LEU A 101 0.47 16.97 -5.12
CA LEU A 101 0.94 15.85 -5.95
C LEU A 101 1.62 16.30 -7.25
N LYS A 102 1.81 17.62 -7.44
CA LYS A 102 2.35 18.23 -8.67
C LYS A 102 3.72 17.70 -9.08
N GLU A 103 4.54 17.29 -8.11
CA GLU A 103 5.91 16.77 -8.35
C GLU A 103 5.94 15.25 -8.60
N LEU A 104 4.82 14.54 -8.40
CA LEU A 104 4.75 13.08 -8.40
C LEU A 104 3.85 12.48 -9.51
N LEU A 105 2.91 13.27 -10.05
CA LEU A 105 1.88 12.87 -11.03
C LEU A 105 1.97 13.66 -12.33
#